data_AF-A0A4Z0AY58-F1
#
_entry.id   AF-A0A4Z0AY58-F1
#
_cell.length_a   1.000
_cell.length_b   1.000
_cell.length_c   1.000
_cell.angle_alpha   90.00
_cell.angle_beta   90.00
_cell.angle_gamma   90.00
#
_symmetry.space_group_name_H-M   'P 1'
#
loop_
_entity.id
_entity.type
_entity.pdbx_description
1 polymer ?
#
loop_
_entity_poly.entity_id
_entity_poly.type
_entity_poly.pdbx_seq_one_letter_code
_entity_poly.pdbx_strand_id
1 'polypeptide(L)'
;MERKKKLIRLLPSSWLFRYDLHKCRRAEEELRRTAPPNTRQAHSSGEMYEYQRRSLDLFQERRSLISGNYRRLADALMVPMPDFEDEKMWERIENDFTGRTTRTLTTSGELATISVIREAEKHRREARAFWLTWVTGMGGILIGIISVWPK
;
A
#
# COMPACT_ATOMS: atom_id res chain seq x y z
N MET A 1 5.39 -17.62 21.99
CA MET A 1 4.97 -16.94 20.73
C MET A 1 4.73 -15.43 20.87
N GLU A 2 4.29 -14.93 22.03
CA GLU A 2 3.98 -13.49 22.23
C GLU A 2 5.17 -12.52 22.09
N ARG A 3 6.36 -12.86 22.58
CA ARG A 3 7.53 -11.96 22.51
C ARG A 3 7.96 -11.67 21.06
N LYS A 4 7.87 -12.66 20.16
CA LYS A 4 8.17 -12.48 18.74
C LYS A 4 7.15 -11.55 18.05
N LYS A 5 5.86 -11.64 18.42
CA LYS A 5 4.81 -10.74 17.90
C LYS A 5 5.02 -9.28 18.32
N LYS A 6 5.52 -9.03 19.55
CA LYS A 6 5.85 -7.67 20.02
C LYS A 6 7.03 -7.06 19.26
N LEU A 7 8.08 -7.85 18.99
CA LEU A 7 9.26 -7.37 18.26
C LEU A 7 8.95 -6.98 16.80
N ILE A 8 8.09 -7.74 16.12
CA ILE A 8 7.71 -7.44 14.74
C ILE A 8 7.03 -6.07 14.65
N ARG A 9 6.24 -5.67 15.66
CA ARG A 9 5.55 -4.37 15.69
C ARG A 9 6.46 -3.15 15.86
N LEU A 10 7.73 -3.35 16.17
CA LEU A 10 8.73 -2.27 16.26
C LEU A 10 9.41 -2.00 14.91
N LEU A 11 9.13 -2.82 13.89
CA LEU A 11 9.69 -2.61 12.56
C LEU A 11 9.09 -1.38 11.89
N PRO A 12 9.82 -0.75 10.96
CA PRO A 12 9.27 0.33 10.12
C PRO A 12 7.96 -0.11 9.46
N SER A 13 7.02 0.82 9.33
CA SER A 13 5.68 0.54 8.77
C SER A 13 5.71 -0.06 7.37
N SER A 14 6.73 0.27 6.57
CA SER A 14 6.99 -0.32 5.25
C SER A 14 7.37 -1.81 5.31
N TRP A 15 8.15 -2.21 6.31
CA TRP A 15 8.52 -3.60 6.54
C TRP A 15 7.34 -4.42 7.06
N LEU A 16 6.58 -3.86 7.99
CA LEU A 16 5.35 -4.47 8.49
C LEU A 16 4.36 -4.74 7.35
N PHE A 17 4.11 -3.73 6.50
CA PHE A 17 3.26 -3.89 5.33
C PHE A 17 3.71 -5.03 4.41
N ARG A 18 5.01 -5.09 4.07
CA ARG A 18 5.56 -6.15 3.21
C ARG A 18 5.44 -7.53 3.85
N TYR A 19 5.68 -7.63 5.15
CA TYR A 19 5.54 -8.87 5.91
C TYR A 19 4.09 -9.35 5.93
N ASP A 20 3.14 -8.47 6.25
CA ASP A 20 1.72 -8.81 6.31
C ASP A 20 1.16 -9.20 4.93
N LEU A 21 1.59 -8.50 3.88
CA LEU A 21 1.23 -8.84 2.50
C LEU A 21 1.80 -10.20 2.09
N HIS A 22 3.04 -10.51 2.49
CA HIS A 22 3.64 -11.82 2.26
C HIS A 22 2.88 -12.93 2.99
N LYS A 23 2.45 -12.68 4.24
CA LYS A 23 1.63 -13.61 5.00
C LYS A 23 0.29 -13.89 4.31
N CYS A 24 -0.40 -12.85 3.82
CA CYS A 24 -1.65 -13.02 3.08
C CYS A 24 -1.43 -13.84 1.81
N ARG A 25 -0.38 -13.54 1.04
CA ARG A 25 -0.02 -14.30 -0.16
C ARG A 25 0.24 -15.78 0.13
N ARG A 26 0.96 -16.11 1.21
CA ARG A 26 1.17 -17.51 1.62
C ARG A 26 -0.14 -18.21 1.93
N ALA A 27 -1.04 -17.55 2.64
CA ALA A 27 -2.36 -18.11 2.95
C ALA A 27 -3.23 -18.31 1.69
N GLU A 28 -3.16 -17.39 0.71
CA GLU A 28 -3.80 -17.55 -0.60
C GLU A 28 -3.24 -18.76 -1.36
N GLU A 29 -1.91 -18.94 -1.34
CA GLU A 29 -1.24 -20.08 -1.98
C GLU A 29 -1.64 -21.41 -1.31
N GLU A 30 -1.73 -21.44 0.02
CA GLU A 30 -2.20 -22.61 0.78
C GLU A 30 -3.67 -22.93 0.46
N LEU A 31 -4.55 -21.94 0.46
CA LEU A 31 -5.97 -22.13 0.13
C LEU A 31 -6.14 -22.64 -1.30
N ARG A 32 -5.37 -22.11 -2.25
CA ARG A 32 -5.40 -22.53 -3.66
C ARG A 32 -5.00 -24.00 -3.84
N ARG A 33 -4.10 -24.53 -2.99
CA ARG A 33 -3.74 -25.96 -3.00
C ARG A 33 -4.88 -26.84 -2.53
N THR A 34 -5.73 -26.34 -1.63
CA THR A 34 -6.92 -27.04 -1.13
C THR A 34 -8.18 -26.70 -1.92
N ALA A 35 -8.05 -26.23 -3.17
CA ALA A 35 -9.20 -25.84 -3.98
C ALA A 35 -10.07 -27.08 -4.29
N PRO A 36 -11.35 -27.07 -3.92
CA PRO A 36 -12.25 -28.17 -4.26
C PRO A 36 -12.45 -28.25 -5.78
N PRO A 37 -12.67 -29.46 -6.32
CA PRO A 37 -12.95 -29.63 -7.74
C PRO A 37 -14.29 -28.98 -8.09
N ASN A 38 -14.39 -28.36 -9.28
CA ASN A 38 -15.63 -27.72 -9.73
C ASN A 38 -16.66 -28.75 -10.20
N THR A 39 -17.18 -29.55 -9.27
CA THR A 39 -18.17 -30.60 -9.51
C THR A 39 -19.45 -30.30 -8.74
N ARG A 40 -20.59 -30.79 -9.23
CA ARG A 40 -21.90 -30.59 -8.58
C ARG A 40 -21.91 -31.08 -7.12
N GLN A 41 -21.15 -32.13 -6.82
CA GLN A 41 -21.02 -32.69 -5.48
C GLN A 41 -20.31 -31.74 -4.50
N ALA A 42 -19.28 -31.03 -4.96
CA ALA A 42 -18.57 -30.02 -4.16
C ALA A 42 -19.42 -28.77 -3.92
N HIS A 43 -20.31 -28.44 -4.86
CA HIS A 43 -21.33 -27.39 -4.67
C HIS A 43 -22.40 -27.81 -3.66
N SER A 44 -22.91 -29.04 -3.74
CA SER A 44 -23.96 -29.53 -2.83
C SER A 44 -23.48 -29.79 -1.40
N SER A 45 -22.20 -30.11 -1.21
CA SER A 45 -21.59 -30.31 0.12
C SER A 45 -21.20 -28.99 0.82
N GLY A 46 -21.21 -27.87 0.10
CA GLY A 46 -20.80 -26.57 0.62
C GLY A 46 -19.28 -26.33 0.61
N GLU A 47 -18.46 -27.29 0.19
CA GLU A 47 -17.00 -27.15 0.10
C GLU A 47 -16.60 -25.98 -0.83
N MET A 48 -17.28 -25.85 -1.98
CA MET A 48 -17.06 -24.72 -2.90
C MET A 48 -17.43 -23.37 -2.27
N TYR A 49 -18.48 -23.32 -1.46
CA TYR A 49 -18.90 -22.11 -0.78
C TYR A 49 -17.88 -21.68 0.27
N GLU A 50 -17.43 -22.61 1.12
CA GLU A 50 -16.41 -22.35 2.14
C GLU A 50 -15.07 -21.90 1.52
N TYR A 51 -14.67 -22.52 0.41
CA TYR A 51 -13.50 -22.08 -0.35
C TYR A 51 -13.65 -20.65 -0.87
N GLN A 52 -14.79 -20.31 -1.47
CA GLN A 52 -15.04 -18.96 -1.98
C GLN A 52 -15.07 -17.92 -0.87
N ARG A 53 -15.72 -18.22 0.26
CA ARG A 53 -15.75 -17.36 1.44
C ARG A 53 -14.34 -17.04 1.94
N ARG A 54 -13.53 -18.06 2.20
CA ARG A 54 -12.14 -17.88 2.66
C ARG A 54 -11.27 -17.14 1.64
N SER A 55 -11.49 -17.38 0.36
CA SER A 55 -10.80 -16.68 -0.72
C SER A 55 -11.13 -15.19 -0.72
N LEU A 56 -12.42 -14.86 -0.51
CA LEU A 56 -12.90 -13.49 -0.40
C LEU A 56 -12.32 -12.78 0.84
N ASP A 57 -12.28 -13.44 1.98
CA ASP A 57 -11.71 -12.89 3.23
C ASP A 57 -10.22 -12.53 3.05
N LEU A 58 -9.45 -13.40 2.40
CA LEU A 58 -8.03 -13.14 2.09
C LEU A 58 -7.86 -11.98 1.11
N PHE A 59 -8.70 -11.92 0.08
CA PHE A 59 -8.70 -10.81 -0.87
C PHE A 59 -9.00 -9.47 -0.17
N GLN A 60 -9.99 -9.46 0.72
CA GLN A 60 -10.37 -8.31 1.53
C GLN A 60 -9.24 -7.87 2.48
N GLU A 61 -8.54 -8.81 3.13
CA GLU A 61 -7.40 -8.50 3.99
C GLU A 61 -6.28 -7.82 3.19
N ARG A 62 -5.97 -8.36 2.00
CA ARG A 62 -4.94 -7.77 1.14
C ARG A 62 -5.30 -6.34 0.76
N ARG A 63 -6.58 -6.08 0.44
CA ARG A 63 -7.08 -4.75 0.11
C ARG A 63 -7.01 -3.79 1.29
N SER A 64 -7.25 -4.27 2.51
CA SER A 64 -7.11 -3.48 3.73
C SER A 64 -5.67 -3.08 4.01
N LEU A 65 -4.73 -3.99 3.80
CA LEU A 65 -3.30 -3.70 3.90
C LEU A 65 -2.86 -2.65 2.87
N ILE A 66 -3.31 -2.78 1.62
CA ILE A 66 -2.99 -1.83 0.55
C ILE A 66 -3.56 -0.44 0.86
N SER A 67 -4.83 -0.36 1.26
CA SER A 67 -5.48 0.89 1.65
C SER A 67 -4.76 1.59 2.81
N GLY A 68 -4.37 0.81 3.83
CA GLY A 68 -3.57 1.31 4.93
C GLY A 68 -2.18 1.81 4.49
N ASN A 69 -1.57 1.17 3.50
CA ASN A 69 -0.31 1.62 2.93
C ASN A 69 -0.46 2.93 2.14
N TYR A 70 -1.52 3.09 1.34
CA TYR A 70 -1.79 4.35 0.65
C TYR A 70 -1.97 5.52 1.62
N ARG A 71 -2.70 5.31 2.72
CA ARG A 71 -2.84 6.34 3.75
C ARG A 71 -1.49 6.80 4.29
N ARG A 72 -0.59 5.87 4.62
CA ARG A 72 0.76 6.20 5.09
C ARG A 72 1.59 6.94 4.04
N LEU A 73 1.46 6.58 2.78
CA LEU A 73 2.15 7.26 1.67
C LEU A 73 1.60 8.68 1.50
N ALA A 74 0.28 8.86 1.57
CA ALA A 74 -0.35 10.16 1.50
C ALA A 74 0.10 11.06 2.67
N ASP A 75 0.13 10.53 3.89
CA ASP A 75 0.63 11.23 5.08
C ASP A 75 2.10 11.64 4.90
N ALA A 76 2.96 10.74 4.39
CA ALA A 76 4.38 11.00 4.15
C ALA A 76 4.65 12.06 3.05
N LEU A 77 3.72 12.18 2.10
CA LEU A 77 3.75 13.18 1.03
C LEU A 77 2.98 14.45 1.38
N MET A 78 2.30 14.48 2.53
CA MET A 78 1.41 15.57 2.96
C MET A 78 0.32 15.89 1.94
N VAL A 79 -0.26 14.85 1.33
CA VAL A 79 -1.36 14.98 0.36
C VAL A 79 -2.68 14.54 0.96
N PRO A 80 -3.80 15.16 0.53
CA PRO A 80 -5.12 14.78 1.05
C PRO A 80 -5.52 13.38 0.57
N MET A 81 -6.12 12.62 1.47
CA MET A 81 -6.87 11.40 1.15
C MET A 81 -8.32 11.76 0.79
N PRO A 82 -9.03 10.89 0.04
CA PRO A 82 -10.47 11.03 -0.16
C PRO A 82 -11.22 11.07 1.18
N ASP A 83 -12.32 11.82 1.24
CA ASP A 83 -13.15 11.96 2.44
C ASP A 83 -13.57 10.60 2.98
N PHE A 84 -13.37 10.38 4.28
CA PHE A 84 -13.67 9.12 4.97
C PHE A 84 -15.16 8.78 5.01
N GLU A 85 -16.03 9.78 4.88
CA GLU A 85 -17.48 9.59 4.86
C GLU A 85 -18.06 9.38 3.46
N ASP A 86 -17.24 9.50 2.40
CA ASP A 86 -17.69 9.20 1.04
C ASP A 86 -17.70 7.68 0.81
N GLU A 87 -18.89 7.09 0.84
CA GLU A 87 -19.13 5.66 0.57
C GLU A 87 -18.70 5.23 -0.84
N LYS A 88 -18.58 6.16 -1.79
CA LYS A 88 -18.03 5.85 -3.12
C LYS A 88 -16.52 5.68 -3.09
N MET A 89 -15.84 6.20 -2.08
CA MET A 89 -14.38 6.14 -1.92
C MET A 89 -13.95 5.14 -0.85
N TRP A 90 -14.82 4.88 0.13
CA TRP A 90 -14.56 3.98 1.24
C TRP A 90 -15.68 2.97 1.42
N GLU A 91 -15.29 1.71 1.61
CA GLU A 91 -16.19 0.63 1.97
C GLU A 91 -15.80 0.05 3.34
N ARG A 92 -16.79 -0.28 4.14
CA ARG A 92 -16.58 -0.99 5.41
C ARG A 92 -16.58 -2.48 5.13
N ILE A 93 -15.47 -3.14 5.43
CA ILE A 93 -15.31 -4.57 5.24
C ILE A 93 -15.14 -5.24 6.60
N GLU A 94 -15.93 -6.28 6.84
CA GLU A 94 -15.76 -7.19 7.96
C GLU A 94 -15.00 -8.42 7.45
N ASN A 95 -13.87 -8.71 8.08
CA ASN A 95 -12.99 -9.78 7.63
C ASN A 95 -12.86 -10.87 8.69
N ASP A 96 -13.39 -12.05 8.38
CA ASP A 96 -13.35 -13.22 9.27
C ASP A 96 -11.93 -13.81 9.40
N PHE A 97 -11.05 -13.60 8.41
CA PHE A 97 -9.66 -14.08 8.47
C PHE A 97 -8.87 -13.43 9.60
N THR A 98 -9.11 -12.14 9.87
CA THR A 98 -8.46 -11.42 10.97
C THR A 98 -9.40 -11.11 12.15
N GLY A 99 -10.70 -11.32 12.00
CA GLY A 99 -11.74 -10.95 12.96
C GLY A 99 -11.84 -9.44 13.15
N ARG A 100 -11.56 -8.66 12.10
CA ARG A 100 -11.48 -7.20 12.16
C ARG A 100 -12.41 -6.56 11.16
N THR A 101 -13.03 -5.46 11.59
CA THR A 101 -13.74 -4.57 10.68
C THR A 101 -12.86 -3.37 10.34
N THR A 102 -12.62 -3.13 9.06
CA THR A 102 -11.78 -2.02 8.57
C THR A 102 -12.50 -1.22 7.50
N ARG A 103 -12.31 0.11 7.49
CA ARG A 103 -12.64 0.94 6.32
C ARG A 103 -11.51 0.81 5.30
N THR A 104 -11.89 0.55 4.07
CA THR A 104 -11.02 0.13 2.97
C THR A 104 -11.35 0.96 1.75
N LEU A 105 -10.37 1.31 0.93
CA LEU A 105 -10.65 2.09 -0.27
C LEU A 105 -11.47 1.25 -1.26
N THR A 106 -12.48 1.87 -1.84
CA THR A 106 -13.15 1.34 -3.04
C THR A 106 -12.16 1.33 -4.21
N THR A 107 -12.45 0.63 -5.32
CA THR A 107 -11.62 0.73 -6.53
C THR A 107 -11.48 2.18 -7.01
N SER A 108 -12.55 2.97 -6.92
CA SER A 108 -12.54 4.41 -7.21
C SER A 108 -11.66 5.18 -6.23
N GLY A 109 -11.78 4.89 -4.92
CA GLY A 109 -10.94 5.50 -3.88
C GLY A 109 -9.46 5.19 -4.07
N GLU A 110 -9.11 3.96 -4.45
CA GLU A 110 -7.74 3.57 -4.76
C GLU A 110 -7.19 4.37 -5.95
N LEU A 111 -7.92 4.44 -7.06
CA LEU A 111 -7.48 5.18 -8.25
C LEU A 111 -7.29 6.68 -7.96
N ALA A 112 -8.23 7.30 -7.24
CA ALA A 112 -8.14 8.70 -6.83
C ALA A 112 -6.94 8.95 -5.91
N THR A 113 -6.68 8.03 -4.98
CA THR A 113 -5.53 8.16 -4.06
C THR A 113 -4.21 7.99 -4.81
N ILE A 114 -4.13 7.02 -5.74
CA ILE A 114 -2.92 6.77 -6.54
C ILE A 114 -2.59 7.97 -7.43
N SER A 115 -3.58 8.63 -8.04
CA SER A 115 -3.31 9.80 -8.90
C SER A 115 -2.67 10.93 -8.10
N VAL A 116 -3.23 11.26 -6.93
CA VAL A 116 -2.72 12.31 -6.05
C VAL A 116 -1.31 11.98 -5.56
N ILE A 117 -1.06 10.74 -5.13
CA ILE A 117 0.27 10.28 -4.71
C ILE A 117 1.29 10.44 -5.85
N ARG A 118 0.94 10.00 -7.06
CA ARG A 118 1.85 10.06 -8.22
C ARG A 118 2.20 11.49 -8.61
N GLU A 119 1.23 12.39 -8.56
CA GLU A 119 1.44 13.82 -8.83
C GLU A 119 2.39 14.44 -7.81
N ALA A 120 2.18 14.18 -6.51
CA ALA A 120 3.07 14.71 -5.47
C ALA A 120 4.49 14.13 -5.53
N GLU A 121 4.64 12.85 -5.84
CA GLU A 121 5.96 12.25 -6.08
C GLU A 121 6.66 12.88 -7.29
N LYS A 122 5.91 13.17 -8.36
CA LYS A 122 6.44 13.85 -9.54
C LYS A 122 6.97 15.24 -9.16
N HIS A 123 6.17 16.04 -8.46
CA HIS A 123 6.60 17.35 -7.98
C HIS A 123 7.82 17.29 -7.06
N ARG A 124 7.90 16.29 -6.16
CA ARG A 124 9.10 16.08 -5.33
C ARG A 124 10.35 15.76 -6.16
N ARG A 125 10.23 14.96 -7.22
CA ARG A 125 11.35 14.66 -8.12
C ARG A 125 11.79 15.92 -8.88
N GLU A 126 10.85 16.70 -9.38
CA GLU A 126 11.11 17.96 -10.07
C GLU A 126 11.78 18.98 -9.15
N ALA A 127 11.30 19.14 -7.91
CA ALA A 127 11.91 20.03 -6.93
C ALA A 127 13.36 19.64 -6.59
N ARG A 128 13.64 18.34 -6.44
CA ARG A 128 15.01 17.84 -6.23
C ARG A 128 15.90 18.11 -7.44
N ALA A 129 15.40 17.87 -8.65
CA ALA A 129 16.14 18.14 -9.88
C ALA A 129 16.43 19.64 -10.04
N PHE A 130 15.44 20.49 -9.77
CA PHE A 130 15.61 21.95 -9.77
C PHE A 130 16.66 22.40 -8.76
N TRP A 131 16.61 21.88 -7.53
CA TRP A 131 17.58 22.21 -6.50
C TRP A 131 19.01 21.79 -6.88
N LEU A 132 19.19 20.61 -7.47
CA LEU A 132 20.48 20.17 -8.00
C LEU A 132 21.00 21.12 -9.09
N THR A 133 20.15 21.49 -10.04
CA THR A 133 20.50 22.45 -11.11
C THR A 133 20.91 23.80 -10.54
N TRP A 134 20.25 24.26 -9.48
CA TRP A 134 20.58 25.53 -8.85
C TRP A 134 21.96 25.48 -8.15
N VAL A 135 22.23 24.39 -7.43
CA VAL A 135 23.53 24.16 -6.76
C VAL A 135 24.66 24.04 -7.78
N THR A 136 24.47 23.28 -8.87
CA THR A 136 25.51 23.13 -9.90
C THR A 136 25.73 24.43 -10.68
N GLY A 137 24.66 25.17 -10.98
CA GLY A 137 24.75 26.50 -11.60
C GLY A 137 25.55 27.49 -10.75
N MET A 138 25.26 27.58 -9.45
CA MET A 138 26.03 28.41 -8.52
C MET A 138 27.49 27.98 -8.40
N GLY A 139 27.75 26.68 -8.33
CA GLY A 139 29.12 26.15 -8.30
C GLY A 139 29.92 26.53 -9.54
N GLY A 140 29.31 26.44 -10.73
CA GLY A 140 29.92 26.87 -11.98
C GLY A 140 30.26 28.37 -12.00
N ILE A 141 29.36 29.22 -11.50
CA ILE A 141 29.61 30.67 -11.38
C ILE A 141 30.80 30.94 -10.46
N LEU A 142 30.86 30.29 -9.29
CA LEU A 142 31.95 30.46 -8.34
C LEU A 142 33.31 30.02 -8.92
N ILE A 143 33.34 28.88 -9.61
CA ILE A 143 34.56 28.40 -10.30
C ILE A 143 34.99 29.40 -11.37
N GLY A 144 34.04 29.91 -12.17
CA GLY A 144 34.32 30.93 -13.17
C GLY A 144 34.92 32.20 -12.58
N ILE A 145 34.37 32.69 -11.47
CA ILE A 145 34.88 33.87 -10.75
C ILE A 145 36.29 33.61 -10.21
N ILE A 146 36.54 32.47 -9.55
CA ILE A 146 37.88 32.10 -9.04
C ILE A 146 38.89 31.97 -10.18
N SER A 147 38.48 31.41 -11.32
CA SER A 147 39.36 31.20 -12.47
C SER A 147 39.78 32.50 -13.16
N VAL A 148 38.97 33.55 -13.07
CA VAL A 148 39.25 34.86 -13.68
C VAL A 148 39.85 35.83 -12.66
N TRP A 149 39.85 35.48 -11.36
CA TRP A 149 40.45 36.30 -10.32
C TRP A 149 41.97 36.42 -10.59
N PRO A 150 42.49 37.63 -10.87
CA PRO A 150 43.92 37.82 -11.06
C PRO A 150 44.63 37.51 -9.74
N LYS A 151 45.67 36.69 -9.80
CA LYS A 151 46.59 36.46 -8.66
C LYS A 151 47.24 37.77 -8.23
#